data_AF-A0A7G8BD48-F1
#
_entry.id   AF-A0A7G8BD48-F1
#
_cell.length_a   1.000
_cell.length_b   1.000
_cell.length_c   1.000
_cell.angle_alpha   90.00
_cell.angle_beta   90.00
_cell.angle_gamma   90.00
#
_symmetry.space_group_name_H-M   'P 1'
#
loop_
_entity.id
_entity.type
_entity.pdbx_description
1 polymer ?
#
loop_
_entity_poly.entity_id
_entity_poly.type
_entity_poly.pdbx_seq_one_letter_code
_entity_poly.pdbx_strand_id
1 'polypeptide(L)'
;MLRQSLRSERRNRAFIKTALLVVTFAAILFSARADTSLPDTPAGHTLQTFLDAFDSGDHDRIAAYVKEYDPENNADGLTSFSSQTGGFTLVSIVHSTSDSLTFLVHGRRDNIDAYGVLQLTSTAPPRVKRLSIRALPPGAKLDDIQLDAATRQKTIDAISSKLTEYYVYPDVAAKMIAAVQEHQKKGDYNSITDGNEFADALSRDLRAVSHDQHLFVAYNPFALPEQPGSSSGPHEPSPAEQARFRAMLEQQNCTFSKLEILNHNIGYIKLGAFPPPDICGPTVVAAMNFLAHTDALIFDLRENHGGDPNMVDFIVSYLFRQPTHINDLTNRHDNETHQYWTLPWVLGPRFVDQPVYVLTSHETFSGGEEFTFDLKTQKRATIVGETTGGGAHPVQSMPAGDHFTIGVPFGRPINPVTKGDWEGKGVEPDVKVSAADALTTVEKLAADKLAAQSKSK
;
A
#
# COMPACT_ATOMS: atom_id res chain seq x y z
N MET A 1 65.13 -2.75 -44.47
CA MET A 1 66.49 -2.25 -44.79
C MET A 1 66.63 -0.88 -44.14
N LEU A 2 67.35 -0.81 -43.02
CA LEU A 2 68.76 -0.38 -42.97
C LEU A 2 68.93 1.09 -43.41
N ARG A 3 69.13 1.98 -42.42
CA ARG A 3 70.29 2.89 -42.29
C ARG A 3 69.94 4.02 -41.32
N GLN A 4 70.54 4.01 -40.13
CA GLN A 4 71.89 4.54 -39.83
C GLN A 4 71.89 6.07 -39.85
N SER A 5 72.01 6.72 -38.68
CA SER A 5 73.23 6.85 -37.86
C SER A 5 74.19 7.88 -38.45
N LEU A 6 74.62 8.84 -37.61
CA LEU A 6 76.01 9.20 -37.27
C LEU A 6 75.95 10.30 -36.19
N ARG A 7 76.36 10.01 -34.94
CA ARG A 7 77.67 10.30 -34.29
C ARG A 7 77.95 11.82 -34.14
N SER A 8 78.40 12.40 -33.02
CA SER A 8 79.36 11.92 -32.03
C SER A 8 79.34 12.67 -30.68
N GLU A 9 79.59 11.93 -29.59
CA GLU A 9 80.37 12.22 -28.36
C GLU A 9 80.86 13.65 -28.02
N ARG A 10 80.65 14.09 -26.77
CA ARG A 10 81.65 14.06 -25.66
C ARG A 10 81.18 14.76 -24.35
N ARG A 11 81.35 14.01 -23.25
CA ARG A 11 81.77 14.38 -21.86
C ARG A 11 80.92 15.27 -20.92
N ASN A 12 80.77 14.68 -19.71
CA ASN A 12 80.85 15.22 -18.34
C ASN A 12 79.58 15.65 -17.57
N ARG A 13 79.18 14.72 -16.67
CA ARG A 13 78.82 14.87 -15.24
C ARG A 13 78.12 16.17 -14.78
N ALA A 14 76.86 16.03 -14.33
CA ALA A 14 76.45 16.30 -12.95
C ALA A 14 75.01 15.82 -12.72
N PHE A 15 74.83 15.02 -11.67
CA PHE A 15 73.52 14.61 -11.15
C PHE A 15 72.83 15.83 -10.52
N ILE A 16 71.68 16.25 -11.06
CA ILE A 16 70.68 17.04 -10.34
C ILE A 16 69.32 16.42 -10.65
N LYS A 17 68.70 15.82 -9.64
CA LYS A 17 67.33 15.30 -9.69
C LYS A 17 66.38 16.50 -9.65
N THR A 18 65.82 16.86 -10.80
CA THR A 18 64.70 17.80 -10.88
C THR A 18 63.42 16.99 -10.93
N ALA A 19 62.66 17.00 -9.83
CA ALA A 19 61.29 16.49 -9.80
C ALA A 19 60.42 17.44 -10.65
N LEU A 20 59.95 16.93 -11.79
CA LEU A 20 59.01 17.62 -12.66
C LEU A 20 57.62 17.49 -12.03
N LEU A 21 57.13 18.60 -11.46
CA LEU A 21 55.76 18.72 -10.99
C LEU A 21 54.83 18.77 -12.22
N VAL A 22 54.25 17.63 -12.59
CA VAL A 22 53.14 17.56 -13.54
C VAL A 22 51.91 18.07 -12.80
N VAL A 23 51.50 19.31 -13.09
CA VAL A 23 50.20 19.83 -12.65
C VAL A 23 49.14 19.22 -13.56
N THR A 24 48.57 18.10 -13.12
CA THR A 24 47.35 17.54 -13.69
C THR A 24 46.19 18.50 -13.37
N PHE A 25 45.68 19.22 -14.36
CA PHE A 25 44.39 19.88 -14.26
C PHE A 25 43.31 18.80 -14.17
N ALA A 26 42.97 18.38 -12.95
CA ALA A 26 41.73 17.67 -12.70
C ALA A 26 40.60 18.69 -12.92
N ALA A 27 39.96 18.65 -14.08
CA ALA A 27 38.67 19.28 -14.27
C ALA A 27 37.68 18.56 -13.35
N ILE A 28 37.50 19.10 -12.15
CA ILE A 28 36.40 18.72 -11.28
C ILE A 28 35.14 19.23 -12.00
N LEU A 29 34.46 18.32 -12.69
CA LEU A 29 33.06 18.51 -13.06
C LEU A 29 32.26 18.57 -11.77
N PHE A 30 32.18 19.75 -11.18
CA PHE A 30 31.06 20.09 -10.33
C PHE A 30 29.84 20.11 -11.26
N SER A 31 29.08 19.02 -11.29
CA SER A 31 27.67 19.11 -11.66
C SER A 31 27.04 20.02 -10.62
N ALA A 32 26.88 21.30 -10.97
CA ALA A 32 26.02 22.20 -10.25
C ALA A 32 24.62 21.57 -10.27
N ARG A 33 24.23 20.92 -9.16
CA ARG A 33 22.82 20.72 -8.88
C ARG A 33 22.25 22.13 -8.79
N ALA A 34 21.38 22.50 -9.72
CA ALA A 34 20.61 23.73 -9.59
C ALA A 34 19.97 23.75 -8.20
N ASP A 35 19.98 24.89 -7.51
CA ASP A 35 19.21 25.06 -6.29
C ASP A 35 17.76 24.73 -6.62
N THR A 36 17.27 23.58 -6.13
CA THR A 36 15.89 23.14 -6.28
C THR A 36 15.02 23.91 -5.29
N SER A 37 14.97 25.24 -5.42
CA SER A 37 14.15 26.06 -4.54
C SER A 37 12.68 25.84 -4.85
N LEU A 38 11.88 25.59 -3.81
CA LEU A 38 10.43 25.47 -3.96
C LEU A 38 9.83 26.81 -4.45
N PRO A 39 8.80 26.77 -5.32
CA PRO A 39 8.12 27.97 -5.78
C PRO A 39 7.52 28.76 -4.62
N ASP A 40 7.53 30.09 -4.71
CA ASP A 40 6.87 30.99 -3.77
C ASP A 40 5.36 31.05 -4.04
N THR A 41 4.69 29.91 -3.79
CA THR A 41 3.25 29.73 -3.97
C THR A 41 2.66 29.02 -2.75
N PRO A 42 1.34 29.12 -2.51
CA PRO A 42 0.68 28.35 -1.45
C PRO A 42 1.00 26.86 -1.50
N ALA A 43 0.98 26.25 -2.70
CA ALA A 43 1.38 24.86 -2.89
C ALA A 43 2.86 24.64 -2.53
N GLY A 44 3.76 25.51 -2.97
CA GLY A 44 5.19 25.40 -2.68
C GLY A 44 5.50 25.49 -1.17
N HIS A 45 4.87 26.41 -0.45
CA HIS A 45 5.00 26.50 1.00
C HIS A 45 4.44 25.27 1.71
N THR A 46 3.28 24.77 1.27
CA THR A 46 2.67 23.56 1.86
C THR A 46 3.56 22.33 1.64
N LEU A 47 4.18 22.18 0.46
CA LEU A 47 5.15 21.12 0.20
C LEU A 47 6.40 21.28 1.10
N GLN A 48 6.90 22.49 1.31
CA GLN A 48 8.02 22.72 2.22
C GLN A 48 7.67 22.27 3.63
N THR A 49 6.51 22.68 4.15
CA THR A 49 6.06 22.27 5.49
C THR A 49 5.87 20.76 5.61
N PHE A 50 5.33 20.12 4.56
CA PHE A 50 5.26 18.66 4.50
C PHE A 50 6.65 18.02 4.59
N LEU A 51 7.59 18.42 3.73
CA LEU A 51 8.93 17.83 3.70
C LEU A 51 9.66 18.06 5.03
N ASP A 52 9.54 19.25 5.65
CA ASP A 52 10.16 19.55 6.94
C ASP A 52 9.62 18.69 8.08
N ALA A 53 8.31 18.41 8.08
CA ALA A 53 7.68 17.53 9.07
C ALA A 53 8.02 16.07 8.78
N PHE A 54 7.80 15.62 7.55
CA PHE A 54 8.01 14.25 7.10
C PHE A 54 9.47 13.82 7.27
N ASP A 55 10.43 14.62 6.81
CA ASP A 55 11.85 14.29 6.87
C ASP A 55 12.43 14.32 8.28
N SER A 56 11.72 14.91 9.24
CA SER A 56 12.13 14.86 10.64
C SER A 56 11.98 13.47 11.25
N GLY A 57 11.07 12.65 10.70
CA GLY A 57 10.68 11.35 11.28
C GLY A 57 10.02 11.45 12.66
N ASP A 58 9.72 12.66 13.13
CA ASP A 58 9.12 12.93 14.42
C ASP A 58 7.60 12.91 14.30
N HIS A 59 6.96 11.98 15.03
CA HIS A 59 5.52 11.78 14.97
C HIS A 59 4.74 13.04 15.35
N ASP A 60 5.17 13.80 16.36
CA ASP A 60 4.43 14.98 16.83
C ASP A 60 4.49 16.13 15.82
N ARG A 61 5.62 16.28 15.13
CA ARG A 61 5.76 17.24 14.02
C ARG A 61 4.89 16.85 12.83
N ILE A 62 4.85 15.57 12.49
CA ILE A 62 3.99 15.03 11.43
C ILE A 62 2.50 15.21 11.81
N ALA A 63 2.14 14.91 13.06
CA ALA A 63 0.78 15.10 13.57
C ALA A 63 0.33 16.57 13.55
N ALA A 64 1.26 17.50 13.84
CA ALA A 64 0.99 18.93 13.71
C ALA A 64 0.71 19.33 12.25
N TYR A 65 1.51 18.83 11.30
CA TYR A 65 1.27 19.03 9.86
C TYR A 65 -0.10 18.49 9.42
N VAL A 66 -0.40 17.23 9.76
CA VAL A 66 -1.68 16.58 9.42
C VAL A 66 -2.84 17.41 9.94
N LYS A 67 -2.82 17.81 11.21
CA LYS A 67 -3.89 18.60 11.81
C LYS A 67 -4.12 19.94 11.10
N GLU A 68 -3.07 20.61 10.69
CA GLU A 68 -3.14 21.95 10.11
C GLU A 68 -3.46 21.93 8.62
N TYR A 69 -2.74 21.10 7.86
CA TYR A 69 -2.75 21.13 6.39
C TYR A 69 -3.51 19.97 5.76
N ASP A 70 -3.43 18.76 6.32
CA ASP A 70 -3.92 17.53 5.69
C ASP A 70 -4.73 16.66 6.67
N PRO A 71 -5.88 17.14 7.15
CA PRO A 71 -6.62 16.50 8.26
C PRO A 71 -7.25 15.17 7.90
N GLU A 72 -7.33 14.84 6.60
CA GLU A 72 -7.85 13.56 6.10
C GLU A 72 -6.76 12.47 6.08
N ASN A 73 -5.51 12.84 6.38
CA ASN A 73 -4.38 11.92 6.44
C ASN A 73 -4.11 11.47 7.89
N ASN A 74 -3.27 10.46 8.06
CA ASN A 74 -2.96 9.90 9.38
C ASN A 74 -1.47 10.07 9.72
N ALA A 75 -1.20 10.63 10.90
CA ALA A 75 0.15 10.89 11.39
C ALA A 75 0.96 9.61 11.58
N ASP A 76 0.34 8.53 12.07
CA ASP A 76 1.00 7.24 12.25
C ASP A 76 1.43 6.65 10.90
N GLY A 77 0.55 6.72 9.90
CA GLY A 77 0.82 6.29 8.53
C GLY A 77 1.97 7.07 7.90
N LEU A 78 1.94 8.39 8.00
CA LEU A 78 3.03 9.24 7.49
C LEU A 78 4.35 9.04 8.25
N THR A 79 4.31 8.80 9.56
CA THR A 79 5.50 8.50 10.36
C THR A 79 6.12 7.18 9.94
N SER A 80 5.29 6.15 9.73
CA SER A 80 5.72 4.87 9.19
C SER A 80 6.34 5.04 7.80
N PHE A 81 5.71 5.82 6.92
CA PHE A 81 6.21 6.09 5.58
C PHE A 81 7.54 6.87 5.60
N SER A 82 7.68 7.86 6.48
CA SER A 82 8.94 8.56 6.70
C SER A 82 10.04 7.62 7.19
N SER A 83 9.73 6.72 8.12
CA SER A 83 10.67 5.70 8.56
C SER A 83 11.09 4.75 7.42
N GLN A 84 10.18 4.36 6.54
CA GLN A 84 10.53 3.48 5.42
C GLN A 84 11.49 4.17 4.43
N THR A 85 11.16 5.40 4.04
CA THR A 85 11.91 6.18 3.04
C THR A 85 13.15 6.85 3.61
N GLY A 86 13.20 7.05 4.93
CA GLY A 86 14.20 7.90 5.60
C GLY A 86 14.01 9.39 5.32
N GLY A 87 12.81 9.80 4.88
CA GLY A 87 12.57 11.11 4.30
C GLY A 87 13.06 11.22 2.86
N PHE A 88 12.89 12.41 2.28
CA PHE A 88 13.08 12.68 0.87
C PHE A 88 14.12 13.76 0.61
N THR A 89 14.80 13.65 -0.52
CA THR A 89 15.58 14.75 -1.11
C THR A 89 14.82 15.25 -2.32
N LEU A 90 14.45 16.54 -2.34
CA LEU A 90 13.78 17.13 -3.50
C LEU A 90 14.74 17.17 -4.70
N VAL A 91 14.34 16.50 -5.79
CA VAL A 91 15.12 16.38 -7.02
C VAL A 91 14.75 17.48 -8.01
N SER A 92 13.46 17.74 -8.21
CA SER A 92 12.98 18.80 -9.10
C SER A 92 11.50 19.10 -8.91
N ILE A 93 11.05 20.26 -9.42
CA ILE A 93 9.63 20.55 -9.66
C ILE A 93 9.36 20.34 -11.14
N VAL A 94 8.33 19.53 -11.44
CA VAL A 94 7.92 19.17 -12.81
C VAL A 94 6.91 20.20 -13.32
N HIS A 95 5.82 20.40 -12.57
CA HIS A 95 4.80 21.42 -12.86
C HIS A 95 4.44 22.19 -11.59
N SER A 96 4.08 23.47 -11.72
CA SER A 96 3.64 24.30 -10.60
C SER A 96 2.61 25.35 -11.02
N THR A 97 1.55 25.44 -10.22
CA THR A 97 0.58 26.53 -10.16
C THR A 97 0.53 27.08 -8.73
N SER A 98 -0.39 28.01 -8.46
CA SER A 98 -0.60 28.56 -7.12
C SER A 98 -1.07 27.48 -6.12
N ASP A 99 -1.90 26.55 -6.58
CA ASP A 99 -2.65 25.57 -5.79
C ASP A 99 -2.29 24.12 -6.09
N SER A 100 -1.39 23.86 -7.05
CA SER A 100 -0.96 22.52 -7.42
C SER A 100 0.53 22.50 -7.75
N LEU A 101 1.18 21.38 -7.48
CA LEU A 101 2.52 21.10 -7.96
C LEU A 101 2.73 19.59 -8.15
N THR A 102 3.59 19.27 -9.12
CA THR A 102 4.13 17.92 -9.29
C THR A 102 5.64 17.99 -9.22
N PHE A 103 6.25 16.99 -8.59
CA PHE A 103 7.65 17.07 -8.16
C PHE A 103 8.31 15.71 -8.13
N LEU A 104 9.63 15.69 -8.15
CA LEU A 104 10.43 14.49 -8.00
C LEU A 104 11.19 14.54 -6.69
N VAL A 105 11.19 13.42 -6.00
CA VAL A 105 11.97 13.20 -4.78
C VAL A 105 12.79 11.92 -4.89
N HIS A 106 13.85 11.87 -4.11
CA HIS A 106 14.66 10.67 -3.92
C HIS A 106 14.63 10.27 -2.44
N GLY A 107 14.16 9.07 -2.14
CA GLY A 107 14.11 8.57 -0.76
C GLY A 107 15.52 8.29 -0.24
N ARG A 108 15.82 8.78 0.97
CA ARG A 108 17.19 8.79 1.52
C ARG A 108 17.68 7.43 1.98
N ARG A 109 16.75 6.53 2.34
CA ARG A 109 17.04 5.19 2.88
C ARG A 109 16.71 4.09 1.89
N ASP A 110 15.55 4.15 1.25
CA ASP A 110 15.13 3.17 0.26
C ASP A 110 15.86 3.34 -1.09
N ASN A 111 16.45 4.53 -1.33
CA ASN A 111 17.15 4.90 -2.56
C ASN A 111 16.24 4.74 -3.79
N ILE A 112 14.97 5.12 -3.63
CA ILE A 112 13.94 5.07 -4.68
C ILE A 112 13.62 6.49 -5.14
N ASP A 113 13.64 6.72 -6.45
CA ASP A 113 13.07 7.92 -7.05
C ASP A 113 11.55 7.83 -7.03
N ALA A 114 10.88 8.91 -6.68
CA ALA A 114 9.42 8.96 -6.60
C ALA A 114 8.86 10.25 -7.21
N TYR A 115 7.66 10.13 -7.77
CA TYR A 115 6.88 11.23 -8.31
C TYR A 115 5.80 11.64 -7.31
N GLY A 116 5.83 12.92 -6.93
CA GLY A 116 4.92 13.57 -6.02
C GLY A 116 3.89 14.43 -6.74
N VAL A 117 2.66 14.42 -6.23
CA VAL A 117 1.59 15.34 -6.60
C VAL A 117 1.07 15.98 -5.32
N LEU A 118 0.99 17.31 -5.29
CA LEU A 118 0.32 18.08 -4.26
C LEU A 118 -0.74 18.96 -4.92
N GLN A 119 -1.97 18.88 -4.44
CA GLN A 119 -3.08 19.77 -4.83
C GLN A 119 -3.73 20.32 -3.57
N LEU A 120 -4.07 21.59 -3.58
CA LEU A 120 -4.75 22.29 -2.49
C LEU A 120 -6.24 22.50 -2.80
N THR A 121 -7.04 22.57 -1.75
CA THR A 121 -8.43 23.02 -1.81
C THR A 121 -8.48 24.52 -2.12
N SER A 122 -9.56 24.99 -2.75
CA SER A 122 -9.81 26.41 -2.98
C SER A 122 -10.30 27.19 -1.75
N THR A 123 -10.46 26.54 -0.59
CA THR A 123 -10.90 27.17 0.67
C THR A 123 -9.78 27.93 1.37
N ALA A 124 -10.13 28.86 2.27
CA ALA A 124 -9.17 29.60 3.10
C ALA A 124 -9.29 29.20 4.59
N PRO A 125 -8.20 28.77 5.27
CA PRO A 125 -6.87 28.51 4.71
C PRO A 125 -6.91 27.29 3.75
N PRO A 126 -6.03 27.27 2.72
CA PRO A 126 -5.95 26.14 1.80
C PRO A 126 -5.45 24.90 2.53
N ARG A 127 -6.17 23.80 2.38
CA ARG A 127 -5.79 22.47 2.88
C ARG A 127 -5.34 21.59 1.72
N VAL A 128 -4.64 20.52 2.04
CA VAL A 128 -4.29 19.47 1.09
C VAL A 128 -5.57 18.79 0.61
N LYS A 129 -5.82 18.87 -0.69
CA LYS A 129 -6.83 18.05 -1.39
C LYS A 129 -6.23 16.71 -1.79
N ARG A 130 -4.94 16.70 -2.17
CA ARG A 130 -4.18 15.50 -2.54
C ARG A 130 -2.73 15.71 -2.21
N LEU A 131 -2.13 14.78 -1.50
CA LEU A 131 -0.69 14.59 -1.47
C LEU A 131 -0.42 13.11 -1.74
N SER A 132 0.23 12.81 -2.87
CA SER A 132 0.60 11.43 -3.19
C SER A 132 2.03 11.39 -3.69
N ILE A 133 2.85 10.54 -3.09
CA ILE A 133 4.23 10.29 -3.52
C ILE A 133 4.32 8.82 -3.89
N ARG A 134 4.66 8.55 -5.15
CA ARG A 134 4.62 7.21 -5.75
C ARG A 134 5.99 6.85 -6.29
N ALA A 135 6.48 5.66 -5.95
CA ALA A 135 7.74 5.16 -6.47
C ALA A 135 7.73 5.13 -8.01
N LEU A 136 8.83 5.55 -8.62
CA LEU A 136 9.07 5.42 -10.04
C LEU A 136 9.82 4.12 -10.31
N PRO A 137 9.33 3.27 -11.24
CA PRO A 137 10.09 2.13 -11.70
C PRO A 137 11.46 2.57 -12.25
N PRO A 138 12.54 1.80 -12.03
CA PRO A 138 13.84 2.14 -12.59
C PRO A 138 13.78 2.31 -14.10
N GLY A 139 14.27 3.44 -14.60
CA GLY A 139 14.26 3.73 -16.03
C GLY A 139 12.92 4.21 -16.58
N ALA A 140 11.89 4.39 -15.73
CA ALA A 140 10.65 5.05 -16.13
C ALA A 140 10.96 6.45 -16.66
N LYS A 141 10.39 6.77 -17.82
CA LYS A 141 10.41 8.12 -18.37
C LYS A 141 9.08 8.78 -18.03
N LEU A 142 9.17 9.97 -17.45
CA LEU A 142 8.00 10.79 -17.18
C LEU A 142 7.54 11.38 -18.49
N ASP A 143 6.28 11.11 -18.83
CA ASP A 143 5.61 11.72 -19.97
C ASP A 143 4.61 12.78 -19.48
N ASP A 144 4.01 12.56 -18.29
CA ASP A 144 3.05 13.42 -17.59
C ASP A 144 2.10 14.17 -18.54
N ILE A 145 1.28 13.39 -19.24
CA ILE A 145 0.52 13.87 -20.40
C ILE A 145 -0.69 14.73 -20.00
N GLN A 146 -0.99 15.73 -20.83
CA GLN A 146 -2.30 16.38 -20.81
C GLN A 146 -3.30 15.52 -21.60
N LEU A 147 -4.43 15.18 -20.98
CA LEU A 147 -5.43 14.32 -21.60
C LEU A 147 -6.16 15.06 -22.73
N ASP A 148 -6.14 14.46 -23.92
CA ASP A 148 -7.03 14.81 -25.02
C ASP A 148 -8.28 13.91 -25.06
N ALA A 149 -9.17 14.20 -26.01
CA ALA A 149 -10.41 13.45 -26.16
C ALA A 149 -10.17 11.99 -26.59
N ALA A 150 -9.12 11.72 -27.36
CA ALA A 150 -8.82 10.39 -27.87
C ALA A 150 -8.31 9.48 -26.74
N THR A 151 -7.42 9.98 -25.88
CA THR A 151 -6.92 9.27 -24.70
C THR A 151 -8.06 8.98 -23.73
N ARG A 152 -8.94 9.95 -23.43
CA ARG A 152 -10.12 9.71 -22.58
C ARG A 152 -10.99 8.58 -23.13
N GLN A 153 -11.28 8.59 -24.42
CA GLN A 153 -12.09 7.55 -25.06
C GLN A 153 -11.40 6.17 -25.00
N LYS A 154 -10.12 6.09 -25.35
CA LYS A 154 -9.32 4.85 -25.29
C LYS A 154 -9.33 4.24 -23.87
N THR A 155 -9.18 5.08 -22.85
CA THR A 155 -9.23 4.65 -21.44
C THR A 155 -10.62 4.11 -21.06
N ILE A 156 -11.69 4.81 -21.41
CA ILE A 156 -13.07 4.38 -21.13
C ILE A 156 -13.39 3.05 -21.82
N ASP A 157 -12.96 2.87 -23.07
CA ASP A 157 -13.16 1.64 -23.83
C ASP A 157 -12.40 0.46 -23.19
N ALA A 158 -11.14 0.70 -22.77
CA ALA A 158 -10.33 -0.30 -22.08
C ALA A 158 -10.96 -0.72 -20.74
N ILE A 159 -11.40 0.26 -19.93
CA ILE A 159 -12.13 0.01 -18.68
C ILE A 159 -13.38 -0.83 -18.94
N SER A 160 -14.16 -0.48 -19.96
CA SER A 160 -15.40 -1.19 -20.29
C SER A 160 -15.14 -2.65 -20.65
N SER A 161 -14.06 -2.90 -21.39
CA SER A 161 -13.61 -4.25 -21.72
C SER A 161 -13.24 -5.04 -20.46
N LYS A 162 -12.41 -4.47 -19.57
CA LYS A 162 -11.97 -5.14 -18.34
C LYS A 162 -13.13 -5.43 -17.38
N LEU A 163 -14.08 -4.51 -17.23
CA LEU A 163 -15.27 -4.73 -16.42
C LEU A 163 -16.15 -5.85 -16.99
N THR A 164 -16.32 -5.91 -18.32
CA THR A 164 -17.12 -6.96 -18.97
C THR A 164 -16.51 -8.35 -18.74
N GLU A 165 -15.18 -8.45 -18.85
CA GLU A 165 -14.45 -9.71 -18.78
C GLU A 165 -14.28 -10.21 -17.34
N TYR A 166 -13.95 -9.32 -16.40
CA TYR A 166 -13.47 -9.72 -15.08
C TYR A 166 -14.34 -9.29 -13.90
N TYR A 167 -15.25 -8.34 -14.04
CA TYR A 167 -16.02 -7.88 -12.88
C TYR A 167 -17.00 -8.95 -12.38
N VAL A 168 -17.01 -9.15 -11.06
CA VAL A 168 -17.72 -10.24 -10.39
C VAL A 168 -19.23 -10.29 -10.68
N TYR A 169 -19.89 -9.15 -10.92
CA TYR A 169 -21.32 -9.08 -11.26
C TYR A 169 -21.56 -8.53 -12.68
N PRO A 170 -21.82 -9.38 -13.70
CA PRO A 170 -21.95 -8.94 -15.09
C PRO A 170 -23.04 -7.89 -15.34
N ASP A 171 -24.16 -7.96 -14.62
CA ASP A 171 -25.25 -7.01 -14.77
C ASP A 171 -24.89 -5.64 -14.18
N VAL A 172 -24.14 -5.61 -13.09
CA VAL A 172 -23.61 -4.38 -12.49
C VAL A 172 -22.49 -3.80 -13.36
N ALA A 173 -21.63 -4.64 -13.94
CA ALA A 173 -20.65 -4.20 -14.93
C ALA A 173 -21.30 -3.47 -16.11
N ALA A 174 -22.37 -4.03 -16.67
CA ALA A 174 -23.11 -3.40 -17.76
C ALA A 174 -23.69 -2.04 -17.36
N LYS A 175 -24.21 -1.90 -16.13
CA LYS A 175 -24.72 -0.63 -15.59
C LYS A 175 -23.60 0.41 -15.41
N MET A 176 -22.46 0.00 -14.86
CA MET A 176 -21.27 0.84 -14.70
C MET A 176 -20.79 1.40 -16.04
N ILE A 177 -20.65 0.51 -17.04
CA ILE A 177 -20.23 0.86 -18.39
C ILE A 177 -21.20 1.88 -19.01
N ALA A 178 -22.51 1.62 -18.91
CA ALA A 178 -23.53 2.52 -19.42
C ALA A 178 -23.47 3.91 -18.75
N ALA A 179 -23.24 3.97 -17.44
CA ALA A 179 -23.13 5.22 -16.69
C ALA A 179 -21.92 6.05 -17.15
N VAL A 180 -20.73 5.46 -17.21
CA VAL A 180 -19.51 6.16 -17.66
C VAL A 180 -19.64 6.62 -19.12
N GLN A 181 -20.22 5.79 -20.00
CA GLN A 181 -20.48 6.18 -21.39
C GLN A 181 -21.47 7.33 -21.50
N GLU A 182 -22.47 7.41 -20.62
CA GLU A 182 -23.42 8.50 -20.58
C GLU A 182 -22.78 9.82 -20.11
N HIS A 183 -21.94 9.78 -19.08
CA HIS A 183 -21.14 10.94 -18.65
C HIS A 183 -20.23 11.45 -19.78
N GLN A 184 -19.55 10.53 -20.48
CA GLN A 184 -18.72 10.87 -21.64
C GLN A 184 -19.55 11.52 -22.77
N LYS A 185 -20.73 10.99 -23.10
CA LYS A 185 -21.62 11.56 -24.14
C LYS A 185 -22.15 12.95 -23.78
N LYS A 186 -22.43 13.20 -22.51
CA LYS A 186 -22.82 14.53 -22.00
C LYS A 186 -21.67 15.54 -22.01
N GLY A 187 -20.44 15.04 -22.11
CA GLY A 187 -19.25 15.86 -22.11
C GLY A 187 -18.75 16.21 -20.70
N ASP A 188 -19.18 15.47 -19.68
CA ASP A 188 -18.81 15.71 -18.28
C ASP A 188 -17.29 15.58 -18.05
N TYR A 189 -16.60 14.82 -18.91
CA TYR A 189 -15.14 14.66 -18.87
C TYR A 189 -14.38 15.59 -19.82
N ASN A 190 -15.04 16.41 -20.64
CA ASN A 190 -14.39 17.17 -21.72
C ASN A 190 -13.39 18.21 -21.22
N SER A 191 -13.64 18.81 -20.06
CA SER A 191 -12.76 19.80 -19.46
C SER A 191 -11.63 19.20 -18.62
N ILE A 192 -11.64 17.88 -18.38
CA ILE A 192 -10.64 17.23 -17.53
C ILE A 192 -9.41 16.89 -18.36
N THR A 193 -8.35 17.68 -18.19
CA THR A 193 -7.04 17.46 -18.85
C THR A 193 -6.01 16.82 -17.94
N ASP A 194 -6.23 16.84 -16.63
CA ASP A 194 -5.36 16.20 -15.64
C ASP A 194 -5.70 14.71 -15.49
N GLY A 195 -4.67 13.85 -15.58
CA GLY A 195 -4.81 12.40 -15.49
C GLY A 195 -5.38 11.90 -14.17
N ASN A 196 -4.97 12.52 -13.07
CA ASN A 196 -5.44 12.16 -11.74
C ASN A 196 -6.90 12.54 -11.53
N GLU A 197 -7.31 13.73 -11.96
CA GLU A 197 -8.71 14.17 -11.88
C GLU A 197 -9.64 13.29 -12.71
N PHE A 198 -9.18 12.81 -13.87
CA PHE A 198 -9.96 11.90 -14.71
C PHE A 198 -10.09 10.52 -14.08
N ALA A 199 -9.00 9.97 -13.51
CA ALA A 199 -9.02 8.71 -12.78
C ALA A 199 -9.97 8.77 -11.56
N ASP A 200 -9.97 9.88 -10.82
CA ASP A 200 -10.91 10.08 -9.71
C ASP A 200 -12.36 10.16 -10.20
N ALA A 201 -12.62 10.88 -11.30
CA ALA A 201 -13.96 10.99 -11.87
C ALA A 201 -14.51 9.62 -12.26
N LEU A 202 -13.72 8.84 -13.01
CA LEU A 202 -14.09 7.48 -13.38
C LEU A 202 -14.31 6.60 -12.14
N SER A 203 -13.43 6.67 -11.14
CA SER A 203 -13.59 5.90 -9.90
C SER A 203 -14.89 6.24 -9.17
N ARG A 204 -15.22 7.54 -9.04
CA ARG A 204 -16.46 7.99 -8.41
C ARG A 204 -17.68 7.48 -9.16
N ASP A 205 -17.71 7.63 -10.48
CA ASP A 205 -18.88 7.30 -11.30
C ASP A 205 -19.12 5.79 -11.35
N LEU A 206 -18.05 4.99 -11.39
CA LEU A 206 -18.14 3.53 -11.29
C LEU A 206 -18.66 3.09 -9.91
N ARG A 207 -18.09 3.64 -8.82
CA ARG A 207 -18.51 3.33 -7.43
C ARG A 207 -19.91 3.81 -7.10
N ALA A 208 -20.39 4.87 -7.73
CA ALA A 208 -21.77 5.32 -7.57
C ALA A 208 -22.79 4.27 -8.04
N VAL A 209 -22.38 3.37 -8.95
CA VAL A 209 -23.21 2.28 -9.46
C VAL A 209 -22.94 0.96 -8.72
N SER A 210 -21.67 0.60 -8.50
CA SER A 210 -21.32 -0.69 -7.87
C SER A 210 -21.48 -0.69 -6.35
N HIS A 211 -21.28 0.47 -5.71
CA HIS A 211 -21.06 0.61 -4.27
C HIS A 211 -19.83 -0.15 -3.73
N ASP A 212 -19.02 -0.70 -4.62
CA ASP A 212 -17.85 -1.52 -4.30
C ASP A 212 -16.61 -0.63 -4.14
N GLN A 213 -16.09 -0.54 -2.91
CA GLN A 213 -14.97 0.35 -2.59
C GLN A 213 -13.61 -0.17 -3.09
N HIS A 214 -13.51 -1.45 -3.45
CA HIS A 214 -12.30 -2.03 -4.02
C HIS A 214 -12.09 -1.66 -5.49
N LEU A 215 -13.14 -1.28 -6.21
CA LEU A 215 -13.03 -0.85 -7.59
C LEU A 215 -12.37 0.53 -7.65
N PHE A 216 -11.31 0.72 -8.44
CA PHE A 216 -10.69 2.04 -8.62
C PHE A 216 -10.08 2.20 -10.01
N VAL A 217 -9.86 3.44 -10.43
CA VAL A 217 -9.03 3.82 -11.57
C VAL A 217 -7.87 4.66 -11.04
N ALA A 218 -6.66 4.35 -11.50
CA ALA A 218 -5.45 5.07 -11.14
C ALA A 218 -4.73 5.59 -12.38
N TYR A 219 -4.09 6.75 -12.25
CA TYR A 219 -3.23 7.35 -13.27
C TYR A 219 -1.76 7.20 -12.91
N ASN A 220 -0.92 6.98 -13.93
CA ASN A 220 0.53 6.91 -13.85
C ASN A 220 1.14 7.99 -14.77
N PRO A 221 2.04 8.84 -14.26
CA PRO A 221 2.68 9.92 -15.04
C PRO A 221 3.78 9.41 -16.00
N PHE A 222 3.92 8.10 -16.12
CA PHE A 222 4.83 7.40 -17.03
C PHE A 222 4.04 6.34 -17.78
N ALA A 223 4.42 6.07 -19.03
CA ALA A 223 3.80 5.00 -19.78
C ALA A 223 4.06 3.64 -19.11
N LEU A 224 3.00 2.88 -18.91
CA LEU A 224 3.08 1.48 -18.54
C LEU A 224 3.72 0.71 -19.71
N PRO A 225 4.68 -0.21 -19.46
CA PRO A 225 5.38 -0.90 -20.54
C PRO A 225 4.42 -1.61 -21.50
N GLU A 226 4.43 -1.26 -22.79
CA GLU A 226 3.83 -2.09 -23.84
C GLU A 226 4.71 -3.33 -24.04
N GLN A 227 4.21 -4.53 -23.72
CA GLN A 227 4.93 -5.77 -23.99
C GLN A 227 4.18 -6.62 -25.03
N PRO A 228 4.78 -6.90 -26.20
CA PRO A 228 4.14 -7.65 -27.26
C PRO A 228 4.07 -9.15 -26.90
N GLY A 229 2.85 -9.71 -26.90
CA GLY A 229 2.63 -11.15 -26.81
C GLY A 229 1.94 -11.66 -25.53
N SER A 230 1.56 -10.79 -24.59
CA SER A 230 0.65 -11.19 -23.52
C SER A 230 -0.77 -10.75 -23.86
N SER A 231 -1.68 -11.72 -23.97
CA SER A 231 -3.03 -11.53 -23.48
C SER A 231 -2.93 -11.23 -21.98
N SER A 232 -2.74 -9.95 -21.63
CA SER A 232 -2.25 -9.55 -20.31
C SER A 232 -3.37 -9.57 -19.26
N GLY A 233 -3.45 -10.71 -18.57
CA GLY A 233 -3.66 -10.78 -17.12
C GLY A 233 -2.42 -10.31 -16.35
N PRO A 234 -2.22 -10.73 -15.08
CA PRO A 234 -1.19 -10.18 -14.20
C PRO A 234 0.22 -10.45 -14.74
N HIS A 235 1.07 -9.42 -14.80
CA HIS A 235 2.49 -9.61 -15.05
C HIS A 235 3.11 -10.24 -13.80
N GLU A 236 3.76 -11.40 -13.94
CA GLU A 236 4.61 -11.90 -12.86
C GLU A 236 5.73 -10.89 -12.59
N PRO A 237 5.91 -10.42 -11.34
CA PRO A 237 6.95 -9.45 -11.04
C PRO A 237 8.32 -10.01 -11.42
N SER A 238 9.18 -9.18 -12.00
CA SER A 238 10.56 -9.54 -12.31
C SER A 238 11.32 -9.95 -11.05
N PRO A 239 12.41 -10.75 -11.15
CA PRO A 239 13.20 -11.14 -9.98
C PRO A 239 13.69 -9.95 -9.14
N ALA A 240 13.97 -8.82 -9.77
CA ALA A 240 14.37 -7.59 -9.07
C ALA A 240 13.20 -6.95 -8.31
N GLU A 241 11.99 -6.95 -8.87
CA GLU A 241 10.77 -6.49 -8.19
C GLU A 241 10.41 -7.41 -7.04
N GLN A 242 10.48 -8.72 -7.22
CA GLN A 242 10.27 -9.71 -6.15
C GLN A 242 11.28 -9.53 -5.00
N ALA A 243 12.56 -9.35 -5.32
CA ALA A 243 13.59 -9.14 -4.30
C ALA A 243 13.38 -7.84 -3.52
N ARG A 244 12.98 -6.76 -4.18
CA ARG A 244 12.65 -5.48 -3.52
C ARG A 244 11.41 -5.59 -2.64
N PHE A 245 10.36 -6.22 -3.15
CA PHE A 245 9.14 -6.46 -2.39
C PHE A 245 9.42 -7.29 -1.13
N ARG A 246 10.22 -8.36 -1.25
CA ARG A 246 10.69 -9.14 -0.10
C ARG A 246 11.47 -8.28 0.90
N ALA A 247 12.47 -7.53 0.44
CA ALA A 247 13.29 -6.70 1.32
C ALA A 247 12.45 -5.64 2.06
N MET A 248 11.45 -5.05 1.39
CA MET A 248 10.50 -4.12 1.99
C MET A 248 9.69 -4.80 3.11
N LEU A 249 9.11 -5.97 2.84
CA LEU A 249 8.36 -6.72 3.85
C LEU A 249 9.24 -7.11 5.04
N GLU A 250 10.44 -7.61 4.80
CA GLU A 250 11.40 -7.97 5.85
C GLU A 250 11.78 -6.75 6.71
N GLN A 251 12.03 -5.59 6.10
CA GLN A 251 12.34 -4.34 6.81
C GLN A 251 11.18 -3.87 7.69
N GLN A 252 9.93 -4.09 7.27
CA GLN A 252 8.72 -3.77 8.03
C GLN A 252 8.33 -4.87 9.03
N ASN A 253 9.19 -5.86 9.25
CA ASN A 253 8.89 -7.04 10.06
C ASN A 253 7.57 -7.72 9.65
N CYS A 254 7.34 -7.81 8.34
CA CYS A 254 6.13 -8.38 7.75
C CYS A 254 4.83 -7.75 8.27
N THR A 255 4.87 -6.44 8.56
CA THR A 255 3.76 -5.64 9.09
C THR A 255 3.32 -6.00 10.53
N PHE A 256 4.06 -6.88 11.22
CA PHE A 256 3.93 -7.11 12.66
C PHE A 256 4.59 -5.95 13.40
N SER A 257 3.82 -4.90 13.65
CA SER A 257 4.31 -3.64 14.20
C SER A 257 4.46 -3.68 15.73
N LYS A 258 3.75 -4.58 16.42
CA LYS A 258 3.87 -4.74 17.87
C LYS A 258 3.54 -6.15 18.33
N LEU A 259 4.36 -6.68 19.24
CA LEU A 259 4.15 -7.94 19.93
C LEU A 259 4.42 -7.74 21.42
N GLU A 260 3.46 -8.06 22.28
CA GLU A 260 3.56 -7.78 23.71
C GLU A 260 2.81 -8.83 24.54
N ILE A 261 3.29 -9.08 25.76
CA ILE A 261 2.52 -9.75 26.81
C ILE A 261 2.05 -8.67 27.77
N LEU A 262 0.76 -8.37 27.74
CA LEU A 262 0.10 -7.39 28.59
C LEU A 262 -0.13 -7.93 30.01
N ASN A 263 -0.64 -7.07 30.88
CA ASN A 263 -1.08 -7.45 32.22
C ASN A 263 -2.04 -8.65 32.16
N HIS A 264 -2.04 -9.47 33.22
CA HIS A 264 -2.81 -10.71 33.28
C HIS A 264 -2.44 -11.77 32.22
N ASN A 265 -1.19 -11.74 31.73
CA ASN A 265 -0.65 -12.73 30.79
C ASN A 265 -1.47 -12.80 29.49
N ILE A 266 -1.88 -11.64 28.98
CA ILE A 266 -2.65 -11.52 27.73
C ILE A 266 -1.67 -11.23 26.58
N GLY A 267 -1.65 -12.10 25.57
CA GLY A 267 -0.87 -11.85 24.36
C GLY A 267 -1.52 -10.81 23.47
N TYR A 268 -0.70 -9.94 22.88
CA TYR A 268 -1.14 -8.88 21.98
C TYR A 268 -0.30 -8.87 20.71
N ILE A 269 -0.97 -8.85 19.55
CA ILE A 269 -0.38 -8.77 18.21
C ILE A 269 -1.01 -7.57 17.50
N LYS A 270 -0.21 -6.58 17.07
CA LYS A 270 -0.64 -5.56 16.10
C LYS A 270 -0.11 -5.91 14.72
N LEU A 271 -1.01 -6.00 13.74
CA LEU A 271 -0.71 -6.41 12.37
C LEU A 271 -1.36 -5.44 11.38
N GLY A 272 -0.56 -4.80 10.53
CA GLY A 272 -1.05 -3.80 9.56
C GLY A 272 -1.54 -4.37 8.22
N ALA A 273 -1.14 -5.60 7.87
CA ALA A 273 -1.63 -6.30 6.68
C ALA A 273 -1.40 -7.82 6.80
N PHE A 274 -1.91 -8.59 5.86
CA PHE A 274 -1.64 -10.03 5.72
C PHE A 274 -0.66 -10.23 4.55
N PRO A 275 0.66 -10.18 4.76
CA PRO A 275 1.63 -10.35 3.67
C PRO A 275 1.72 -11.81 3.19
N PRO A 276 2.33 -12.09 2.02
CA PRO A 276 2.47 -13.46 1.52
C PRO A 276 3.20 -14.41 2.49
N PRO A 277 2.66 -15.62 2.74
CA PRO A 277 3.21 -16.55 3.73
C PRO A 277 4.53 -17.22 3.32
N ASP A 278 4.85 -17.27 2.03
CA ASP A 278 6.14 -17.76 1.52
C ASP A 278 7.32 -16.88 1.96
N ILE A 279 7.06 -15.58 2.15
CA ILE A 279 8.05 -14.62 2.66
C ILE A 279 7.93 -14.49 4.18
N CYS A 280 6.70 -14.30 4.68
CA CYS A 280 6.46 -13.82 6.04
C CYS A 280 6.02 -14.91 7.03
N GLY A 281 5.91 -16.17 6.59
CA GLY A 281 5.55 -17.30 7.45
C GLY A 281 6.45 -17.46 8.69
N PRO A 282 7.79 -17.31 8.60
CA PRO A 282 8.67 -17.37 9.76
C PRO A 282 8.33 -16.35 10.86
N THR A 283 7.87 -15.15 10.49
CA THR A 283 7.46 -14.10 11.44
C THR A 283 6.22 -14.51 12.22
N VAL A 284 5.22 -15.11 11.54
CA VAL A 284 4.03 -15.68 12.19
C VAL A 284 4.43 -16.74 13.21
N VAL A 285 5.29 -17.69 12.81
CA VAL A 285 5.78 -18.75 13.69
C VAL A 285 6.45 -18.17 14.92
N ALA A 286 7.31 -17.16 14.75
CA ALA A 286 8.00 -16.51 15.87
C ALA A 286 7.00 -15.82 16.81
N ALA A 287 6.05 -15.06 16.27
CA ALA A 287 5.04 -14.35 17.06
C ALA A 287 4.14 -15.32 17.85
N MET A 288 3.63 -16.37 17.20
CA MET A 288 2.77 -17.36 17.84
C MET A 288 3.51 -18.18 18.89
N ASN A 289 4.78 -18.51 18.65
CA ASN A 289 5.62 -19.20 19.65
C ASN A 289 5.93 -18.30 20.86
N PHE A 290 6.22 -17.02 20.62
CA PHE A 290 6.48 -16.06 21.70
C PHE A 290 5.28 -15.92 22.64
N LEU A 291 4.06 -15.93 22.08
CA LEU A 291 2.84 -15.79 22.85
C LEU A 291 2.26 -17.11 23.38
N ALA A 292 2.79 -18.27 22.98
CA ALA A 292 2.15 -19.60 23.11
C ALA A 292 1.63 -19.99 24.51
N HIS A 293 2.10 -19.34 25.57
CA HIS A 293 1.72 -19.61 26.96
C HIS A 293 0.92 -18.47 27.61
N THR A 294 0.41 -17.54 26.81
CA THR A 294 -0.53 -16.51 27.25
C THR A 294 -1.92 -17.10 27.48
N ASP A 295 -2.67 -16.52 28.40
CA ASP A 295 -3.98 -17.02 28.83
C ASP A 295 -5.12 -16.54 27.92
N ALA A 296 -4.90 -15.45 27.18
CA ALA A 296 -5.78 -14.92 26.14
C ALA A 296 -4.95 -14.24 25.05
N LEU A 297 -5.54 -14.05 23.86
CA LEU A 297 -4.86 -13.43 22.72
C LEU A 297 -5.71 -12.31 22.10
N ILE A 298 -5.07 -11.19 21.77
CA ILE A 298 -5.65 -10.03 21.09
C ILE A 298 -4.95 -9.85 19.75
N PHE A 299 -5.73 -9.84 18.66
CA PHE A 299 -5.29 -9.34 17.36
C PHE A 299 -5.80 -7.91 17.19
N ASP A 300 -4.90 -6.96 17.02
CA ASP A 300 -5.22 -5.57 16.74
C ASP A 300 -5.12 -5.29 15.25
N LEU A 301 -6.29 -5.17 14.61
CA LEU A 301 -6.46 -4.94 13.18
C LEU A 301 -7.05 -3.57 12.88
N ARG A 302 -7.03 -2.64 13.84
CA ARG A 302 -7.64 -1.31 13.70
C ARG A 302 -7.05 -0.49 12.55
N GLU A 303 -5.81 -0.77 12.15
CA GLU A 303 -5.14 -0.12 11.01
C GLU A 303 -4.78 -1.15 9.92
N ASN A 304 -5.51 -2.27 9.86
CA ASN A 304 -5.21 -3.36 8.94
C ASN A 304 -5.96 -3.20 7.62
N HIS A 305 -5.23 -3.08 6.51
CA HIS A 305 -5.83 -2.84 5.19
C HIS A 305 -5.94 -4.10 4.32
N GLY A 306 -5.87 -5.29 4.93
CA GLY A 306 -6.07 -6.57 4.25
C GLY A 306 -4.78 -7.23 3.80
N GLY A 307 -4.84 -8.00 2.72
CA GLY A 307 -3.69 -8.72 2.18
C GLY A 307 -4.05 -10.07 1.58
N ASP A 308 -3.13 -11.02 1.68
CA ASP A 308 -3.20 -12.35 1.09
C ASP A 308 -4.08 -13.29 1.94
N PRO A 309 -5.15 -13.88 1.37
CA PRO A 309 -6.01 -14.82 2.08
C PRO A 309 -5.26 -16.08 2.56
N ASN A 310 -4.18 -16.50 1.90
CA ASN A 310 -3.38 -17.64 2.37
C ASN A 310 -2.66 -17.34 3.71
N MET A 311 -2.33 -16.07 3.96
CA MET A 311 -1.79 -15.66 5.26
C MET A 311 -2.88 -15.58 6.33
N VAL A 312 -4.10 -15.17 5.95
CA VAL A 312 -5.29 -15.27 6.82
C VAL A 312 -5.47 -16.72 7.29
N ASP A 313 -5.55 -17.66 6.35
CA ASP A 313 -5.66 -19.10 6.62
C ASP A 313 -4.56 -19.60 7.57
N PHE A 314 -3.31 -19.19 7.32
CA PHE A 314 -2.18 -19.63 8.12
C PHE A 314 -2.29 -19.15 9.57
N ILE A 315 -2.61 -17.88 9.80
CA ILE A 315 -2.74 -17.33 11.16
C ILE A 315 -3.96 -17.94 11.87
N VAL A 316 -5.11 -18.00 11.18
CA VAL A 316 -6.34 -18.59 11.72
C VAL A 316 -6.12 -20.05 12.13
N SER A 317 -5.24 -20.78 11.42
CA SER A 317 -4.92 -22.17 11.76
C SER A 317 -4.42 -22.35 13.19
N TYR A 318 -3.67 -21.41 13.77
CA TYR A 318 -3.25 -21.52 15.18
C TYR A 318 -4.42 -21.53 16.17
N LEU A 319 -5.62 -21.11 15.76
CA LEU A 319 -6.77 -20.91 16.63
C LEU A 319 -7.76 -22.09 16.65
N PHE A 320 -7.58 -23.07 15.76
CA PHE A 320 -8.51 -24.20 15.59
C PHE A 320 -7.85 -25.54 15.89
N ARG A 321 -8.62 -26.44 16.50
CA ARG A 321 -8.14 -27.79 16.89
C ARG A 321 -8.09 -28.74 15.70
N GLN A 322 -9.01 -28.59 14.77
CA GLN A 322 -9.20 -29.46 13.60
C GLN A 322 -9.29 -28.58 12.34
N PRO A 323 -8.95 -29.12 11.17
CA PRO A 323 -9.26 -28.47 9.90
C PRO A 323 -10.71 -28.01 9.86
N THR A 324 -10.90 -26.73 9.60
CA THR A 324 -12.19 -26.04 9.63
C THR A 324 -12.34 -25.24 8.35
N HIS A 325 -13.46 -25.40 7.66
CA HIS A 325 -13.79 -24.62 6.46
C HIS A 325 -14.13 -23.20 6.90
N ILE A 326 -13.32 -22.23 6.50
CA ILE A 326 -13.45 -20.84 6.98
C ILE A 326 -14.03 -19.92 5.92
N ASN A 327 -13.68 -20.10 4.65
CA ASN A 327 -14.20 -19.28 3.56
C ASN A 327 -14.22 -20.05 2.22
N ASP A 328 -14.98 -19.54 1.25
CA ASP A 328 -14.92 -19.93 -0.16
C ASP A 328 -14.70 -18.66 -1.00
N LEU A 329 -13.94 -18.71 -2.09
CA LEU A 329 -13.82 -17.62 -3.04
C LEU A 329 -14.23 -18.09 -4.43
N THR A 330 -15.31 -17.51 -4.97
CA THR A 330 -15.71 -17.77 -6.36
C THR A 330 -15.10 -16.71 -7.27
N ASN A 331 -14.33 -17.13 -8.27
CA ASN A 331 -13.72 -16.27 -9.28
C ASN A 331 -14.66 -16.10 -10.49
N ARG A 332 -14.76 -14.87 -11.01
CA ARG A 332 -15.56 -14.54 -12.19
C ARG A 332 -15.06 -15.19 -13.47
N HIS A 333 -13.75 -15.26 -13.66
CA HIS A 333 -13.16 -15.55 -14.96
C HIS A 333 -13.39 -17.00 -15.40
N ASP A 334 -13.15 -17.94 -14.49
CA ASP A 334 -13.26 -19.38 -14.70
C ASP A 334 -14.49 -19.99 -14.00
N ASN A 335 -15.19 -19.22 -13.17
CA ASN A 335 -16.28 -19.69 -12.32
C ASN A 335 -15.85 -20.82 -11.36
N GLU A 336 -14.56 -20.89 -11.05
CA GLU A 336 -14.01 -21.80 -10.06
C GLU A 336 -14.26 -21.25 -8.64
N THR A 337 -14.52 -22.17 -7.72
CA THR A 337 -14.63 -21.85 -6.29
C THR A 337 -13.47 -22.49 -5.57
N HIS A 338 -12.60 -21.66 -5.02
CA HIS A 338 -11.51 -22.09 -4.16
C HIS A 338 -11.99 -22.12 -2.71
N GLN A 339 -11.70 -23.20 -1.99
CA GLN A 339 -12.09 -23.33 -0.60
C GLN A 339 -10.89 -23.06 0.31
N TYR A 340 -11.12 -22.28 1.36
CA TYR A 340 -10.12 -21.93 2.36
C TYR A 340 -10.38 -22.68 3.66
N TRP A 341 -9.35 -23.41 4.11
CA TRP A 341 -9.45 -24.33 5.25
C TRP A 341 -8.27 -24.10 6.19
N THR A 342 -8.52 -24.16 7.49
CA THR A 342 -7.41 -24.17 8.44
C THR A 342 -6.52 -25.40 8.25
N LEU A 343 -5.22 -25.19 8.37
CA LEU A 343 -4.19 -26.19 8.13
C LEU A 343 -4.27 -27.30 9.19
N PRO A 344 -4.09 -28.58 8.78
CA PRO A 344 -4.08 -29.71 9.72
C PRO A 344 -2.89 -29.66 10.69
N TRP A 345 -1.83 -28.94 10.34
CA TRP A 345 -0.64 -28.77 11.16
C TRP A 345 -0.05 -27.36 11.02
N VAL A 346 0.47 -26.84 12.13
CA VAL A 346 1.26 -25.60 12.19
C VAL A 346 2.48 -25.83 13.08
N LEU A 347 3.54 -25.05 12.85
CA LEU A 347 4.75 -25.12 13.67
C LEU A 347 4.52 -24.36 14.99
N GLY A 348 4.50 -25.08 16.11
CA GLY A 348 4.31 -24.50 17.45
C GLY A 348 2.97 -24.84 18.10
N PRO A 349 2.73 -24.39 19.34
CA PRO A 349 1.47 -24.65 20.05
C PRO A 349 0.29 -23.91 19.42
N ARG A 350 -0.90 -24.52 19.50
CA ARG A 350 -2.16 -23.89 19.09
C ARG A 350 -2.85 -23.21 20.27
N PHE A 351 -3.49 -22.08 20.00
CA PHE A 351 -4.39 -21.37 20.89
C PHE A 351 -5.82 -21.84 20.64
N VAL A 352 -6.17 -23.03 21.12
CA VAL A 352 -7.48 -23.64 20.82
C VAL A 352 -8.56 -23.28 21.83
N ASP A 353 -8.21 -23.23 23.11
CA ASP A 353 -9.19 -23.13 24.20
C ASP A 353 -9.20 -21.72 24.84
N GLN A 354 -8.12 -20.96 24.65
CA GLN A 354 -7.95 -19.61 25.18
C GLN A 354 -8.90 -18.61 24.51
N PRO A 355 -9.42 -17.61 25.23
CA PRO A 355 -10.15 -16.49 24.64
C PRO A 355 -9.33 -15.76 23.59
N VAL A 356 -9.96 -15.47 22.44
CA VAL A 356 -9.38 -14.65 21.37
C VAL A 356 -10.26 -13.44 21.16
N TYR A 357 -9.63 -12.28 20.98
CA TYR A 357 -10.28 -11.02 20.68
C TYR A 357 -9.68 -10.41 19.43
N VAL A 358 -10.50 -9.67 18.67
CA VAL A 358 -10.05 -8.92 17.50
C VAL A 358 -10.49 -7.46 17.67
N LEU A 359 -9.54 -6.53 17.58
CA LEU A 359 -9.82 -5.10 17.57
C LEU A 359 -10.01 -4.63 16.13
N THR A 360 -11.07 -3.86 15.91
CA THR A 360 -11.47 -3.38 14.57
C THR A 360 -11.76 -1.89 14.58
N SER A 361 -11.53 -1.24 13.44
CA SER A 361 -11.95 0.13 13.17
C SER A 361 -12.60 0.21 11.79
N HIS A 362 -13.13 1.37 11.43
CA HIS A 362 -13.59 1.65 10.05
C HIS A 362 -12.48 1.51 8.99
N GLU A 363 -11.20 1.55 9.37
CA GLU A 363 -10.05 1.33 8.47
C GLU A 363 -9.73 -0.15 8.25
N THR A 364 -10.24 -1.06 9.09
CA THR A 364 -10.07 -2.50 8.90
C THR A 364 -10.73 -2.90 7.58
N PHE A 365 -9.97 -3.46 6.65
CA PHE A 365 -10.44 -3.68 5.27
C PHE A 365 -9.95 -5.01 4.67
N SER A 366 -10.71 -5.57 3.71
CA SER A 366 -10.27 -6.70 2.88
C SER A 366 -9.86 -7.93 3.71
N GLY A 367 -8.66 -8.50 3.53
CA GLY A 367 -8.20 -9.66 4.32
C GLY A 367 -8.28 -9.50 5.85
N GLY A 368 -8.25 -8.27 6.38
CA GLY A 368 -8.48 -8.01 7.80
C GLY A 368 -9.94 -8.21 8.21
N GLU A 369 -10.86 -7.91 7.30
CA GLU A 369 -12.27 -8.21 7.47
C GLU A 369 -12.55 -9.71 7.28
N GLU A 370 -11.89 -10.39 6.33
CA GLU A 370 -11.97 -11.85 6.18
C GLU A 370 -11.58 -12.56 7.48
N PHE A 371 -10.40 -12.26 8.02
CA PHE A 371 -9.94 -12.79 9.30
C PHE A 371 -10.96 -12.56 10.42
N THR A 372 -11.51 -11.34 10.50
CA THR A 372 -12.49 -10.96 11.52
C THR A 372 -13.80 -11.70 11.34
N PHE A 373 -14.31 -11.76 10.11
CA PHE A 373 -15.60 -12.36 9.77
C PHE A 373 -15.57 -13.88 9.96
N ASP A 374 -14.50 -14.54 9.55
CA ASP A 374 -14.34 -15.99 9.72
C ASP A 374 -14.29 -16.36 11.20
N LEU A 375 -13.51 -15.64 12.01
CA LEU A 375 -13.46 -15.90 13.46
C LEU A 375 -14.79 -15.59 14.16
N LYS A 376 -15.49 -14.54 13.74
CA LYS A 376 -16.81 -14.18 14.30
C LYS A 376 -17.87 -15.23 13.95
N THR A 377 -17.98 -15.61 12.69
CA THR A 377 -18.99 -16.57 12.21
C THR A 377 -18.77 -17.97 12.77
N GLN A 378 -17.51 -18.37 12.96
CA GLN A 378 -17.14 -19.61 13.65
C GLN A 378 -17.22 -19.52 15.18
N LYS A 379 -17.61 -18.37 15.73
CA LYS A 379 -17.68 -18.09 17.18
C LYS A 379 -16.36 -18.34 17.90
N ARG A 380 -15.24 -18.16 17.20
CA ARG A 380 -13.89 -18.37 17.73
C ARG A 380 -13.37 -17.12 18.46
N ALA A 381 -13.69 -15.93 17.99
CA ALA A 381 -13.24 -14.68 18.62
C ALA A 381 -14.40 -13.77 19.01
N THR A 382 -14.15 -12.87 19.96
CA THR A 382 -15.02 -11.73 20.27
C THR A 382 -14.46 -10.49 19.59
N ILE A 383 -15.27 -9.85 18.75
CA ILE A 383 -14.88 -8.68 17.96
C ILE A 383 -15.23 -7.41 18.74
N VAL A 384 -14.29 -6.48 18.89
CA VAL A 384 -14.45 -5.26 19.70
C VAL A 384 -13.95 -4.05 18.93
N GLY A 385 -14.70 -2.96 18.93
CA GLY A 385 -14.34 -1.72 18.23
C GLY A 385 -15.47 -1.18 17.38
N GLU A 386 -15.15 -0.77 16.16
CA GLU A 386 -16.08 -0.16 15.20
C GLU A 386 -16.46 -1.16 14.09
N THR A 387 -17.50 -0.82 13.32
CA THR A 387 -17.81 -1.56 12.09
C THR A 387 -16.70 -1.31 11.07
N THR A 388 -16.24 -2.38 10.42
CA THR A 388 -15.15 -2.34 9.42
C THR A 388 -15.57 -1.69 8.10
N GLY A 389 -14.62 -1.46 7.19
CA GLY A 389 -14.82 -0.63 6.00
C GLY A 389 -15.70 -1.24 4.89
N GLY A 390 -15.93 -2.55 4.89
CA GLY A 390 -16.87 -3.22 3.98
C GLY A 390 -16.32 -3.58 2.61
N GLY A 391 -15.04 -3.95 2.50
CA GLY A 391 -14.45 -4.48 1.27
C GLY A 391 -14.27 -5.97 1.35
N ALA A 392 -15.13 -6.75 0.69
CA ALA A 392 -15.04 -8.20 0.65
C ALA A 392 -14.47 -8.74 -0.66
N HIS A 393 -14.69 -8.06 -1.78
CA HIS A 393 -14.30 -8.60 -3.09
C HIS A 393 -12.79 -8.41 -3.38
N PRO A 394 -12.02 -9.47 -3.64
CA PRO A 394 -10.62 -9.32 -4.05
C PRO A 394 -10.52 -8.58 -5.38
N VAL A 395 -9.52 -7.71 -5.45
CA VAL A 395 -9.28 -6.82 -6.59
C VAL A 395 -8.07 -7.26 -7.40
N GLN A 396 -8.17 -7.13 -8.71
CA GLN A 396 -7.06 -7.31 -9.62
C GLN A 396 -6.82 -6.04 -10.44
N SER A 397 -5.59 -5.52 -10.35
CA SER A 397 -5.15 -4.35 -11.13
C SER A 397 -4.82 -4.74 -12.57
N MET A 398 -5.37 -4.01 -13.53
CA MET A 398 -5.20 -4.25 -14.96
C MET A 398 -4.94 -2.94 -15.72
N PRO A 399 -4.09 -2.93 -16.76
CA PRO A 399 -3.93 -1.76 -17.61
C PRO A 399 -5.25 -1.34 -18.27
N ALA A 400 -5.47 -0.03 -18.35
CA ALA A 400 -6.63 0.63 -18.93
C ALA A 400 -6.19 1.72 -19.93
N GLY A 401 -5.18 1.43 -20.74
CA GLY A 401 -4.48 2.40 -21.57
C GLY A 401 -3.04 2.60 -21.10
N ASP A 402 -2.34 3.56 -21.70
CA ASP A 402 -0.89 3.67 -21.55
C ASP A 402 -0.51 4.25 -20.17
N HIS A 403 -1.38 5.07 -19.60
CA HIS A 403 -1.16 5.77 -18.33
C HIS A 403 -2.18 5.43 -17.25
N PHE A 404 -3.08 4.48 -17.50
CA PHE A 404 -4.18 4.19 -16.57
C PHE A 404 -4.20 2.71 -16.18
N THR A 405 -4.62 2.46 -14.95
CA THR A 405 -4.87 1.13 -14.40
C THR A 405 -6.26 1.11 -13.80
N ILE A 406 -6.99 0.02 -13.95
CA ILE A 406 -8.24 -0.26 -13.24
C ILE A 406 -8.04 -1.42 -12.27
N GLY A 407 -8.42 -1.23 -11.01
CA GLY A 407 -8.63 -2.31 -10.06
C GLY A 407 -10.03 -2.87 -10.24
N VAL A 408 -10.13 -4.12 -10.71
CA VAL A 408 -11.41 -4.81 -10.96
C VAL A 408 -11.64 -5.86 -9.88
N PRO A 409 -12.72 -5.75 -9.08
CA PRO A 409 -13.17 -6.81 -8.20
C PRO A 409 -13.59 -8.05 -9.01
N PHE A 410 -12.83 -9.13 -8.89
CA PHE A 410 -12.93 -10.29 -9.77
C PHE A 410 -13.54 -11.52 -9.10
N GLY A 411 -13.63 -11.52 -7.78
CA GLY A 411 -14.17 -12.64 -7.03
C GLY A 411 -15.08 -12.18 -5.91
N ARG A 412 -15.77 -13.13 -5.30
CA ARG A 412 -16.55 -12.88 -4.09
C ARG A 412 -16.31 -13.97 -3.05
N PRO A 413 -16.07 -13.60 -1.79
CA PRO A 413 -16.04 -14.56 -0.71
C PRO A 413 -17.46 -15.06 -0.42
N ILE A 414 -17.59 -16.30 0.01
CA ILE A 414 -18.84 -16.91 0.44
C ILE A 414 -18.54 -17.67 1.72
N ASN A 415 -18.90 -17.10 2.87
CA ASN A 415 -18.65 -17.77 4.12
C ASN A 415 -19.54 -19.02 4.27
N PRO A 416 -18.98 -20.16 4.73
CA PRO A 416 -19.70 -21.42 4.78
C PRO A 416 -20.83 -21.45 5.81
N VAL A 417 -20.84 -20.54 6.79
CA VAL A 417 -21.89 -20.45 7.81
C VAL A 417 -23.01 -19.51 7.37
N THR A 418 -22.67 -18.28 6.97
CA THR A 418 -23.67 -17.24 6.64
C THR A 418 -24.20 -17.37 5.20
N LYS A 419 -23.48 -18.07 4.33
CA LYS A 419 -23.74 -18.18 2.88
C LYS A 419 -23.68 -16.83 2.13
N GLY A 420 -23.00 -15.84 2.69
CA GLY A 420 -22.77 -14.53 2.09
C GLY A 420 -21.45 -13.91 2.54
N ASP A 421 -21.30 -12.61 2.30
CA ASP A 421 -20.09 -11.82 2.59
C ASP A 421 -20.41 -10.54 3.40
N TRP A 422 -19.38 -9.70 3.59
CA TRP A 422 -19.43 -8.43 4.31
C TRP A 422 -19.39 -7.19 3.38
N GLU A 423 -19.49 -7.36 2.06
CA GLU A 423 -19.34 -6.25 1.09
C GLU A 423 -20.35 -5.13 1.37
N GLY A 424 -19.86 -3.89 1.39
CA GLY A 424 -20.66 -2.68 1.61
C GLY A 424 -21.26 -2.52 3.02
N LYS A 425 -21.14 -3.53 3.89
CA LYS A 425 -21.66 -3.51 5.27
C LYS A 425 -20.56 -3.48 6.32
N GLY A 426 -19.44 -4.13 6.02
CA GLY A 426 -18.41 -4.44 7.00
C GLY A 426 -18.86 -5.50 8.01
N VAL A 427 -17.92 -5.86 8.88
CA VAL A 427 -18.11 -6.74 10.01
C VAL A 427 -18.51 -5.90 11.21
N GLU A 428 -19.75 -6.07 11.68
CA GLU A 428 -20.21 -5.42 12.90
C GLU A 428 -19.51 -6.05 14.12
N PRO A 429 -19.01 -5.27 15.09
CA PRO A 429 -18.36 -5.80 16.29
C PRO A 429 -19.38 -6.44 17.25
N ASP A 430 -18.94 -7.38 18.09
CA ASP A 430 -19.77 -7.92 19.18
C ASP A 430 -19.90 -6.93 20.34
N VAL A 431 -18.84 -6.13 20.57
CA VAL A 431 -18.81 -5.06 21.56
C VAL A 431 -18.44 -3.76 20.85
N LYS A 432 -19.44 -2.89 20.67
CA LYS A 432 -19.28 -1.63 19.96
C LYS A 432 -18.72 -0.54 20.87
N VAL A 433 -17.54 -0.04 20.54
CA VAL A 433 -16.84 1.07 21.20
C VAL A 433 -16.04 1.86 20.15
N SER A 434 -15.51 3.02 20.49
CA SER A 434 -14.59 3.72 19.57
C SER A 434 -13.33 2.88 19.34
N ALA A 435 -12.68 3.02 18.17
CA ALA A 435 -11.41 2.34 17.91
C ALA A 435 -10.35 2.69 18.97
N ALA A 436 -10.36 3.91 19.50
CA ALA A 436 -9.47 4.36 20.56
C ALA A 436 -9.69 3.62 21.89
N ASP A 437 -10.95 3.32 22.23
CA ASP A 437 -11.32 2.65 23.50
C ASP A 437 -11.27 1.10 23.42
N ALA A 438 -11.10 0.55 22.22
CA ALA A 438 -11.23 -0.89 21.96
C ALA A 438 -10.23 -1.74 22.77
N LEU A 439 -8.96 -1.33 22.84
CA LEU A 439 -7.92 -2.07 23.57
C LEU A 439 -8.22 -2.13 25.07
N THR A 440 -8.46 -0.98 25.71
CA THR A 440 -8.80 -0.91 27.14
C THR A 440 -10.07 -1.71 27.46
N THR A 441 -11.04 -1.71 26.56
CA THR A 441 -12.25 -2.51 26.69
C THR A 441 -11.93 -4.01 26.68
N VAL A 442 -11.11 -4.47 25.74
CA VAL A 442 -10.73 -5.89 25.63
C VAL A 442 -9.87 -6.35 26.81
N GLU A 443 -8.92 -5.55 27.28
CA GLU A 443 -8.09 -5.90 28.45
C GLU A 443 -8.97 -6.21 29.66
N LYS A 444 -10.01 -5.40 29.89
CA LYS A 444 -11.00 -5.63 30.95
C LYS A 444 -11.81 -6.90 30.72
N LEU A 445 -12.37 -7.09 29.52
CA LEU A 445 -13.17 -8.27 29.18
C LEU A 445 -12.37 -9.57 29.32
N ALA A 446 -11.12 -9.56 28.86
CA ALA A 446 -10.19 -10.67 28.98
C ALA A 446 -9.89 -10.98 30.45
N ALA A 447 -9.52 -9.98 31.24
CA ALA A 447 -9.23 -10.16 32.67
C ALA A 447 -10.44 -10.73 33.44
N ASP A 448 -11.64 -10.20 33.20
CA ASP A 448 -12.88 -10.68 33.84
C ASP A 448 -13.17 -12.14 33.47
N LYS A 449 -12.99 -12.51 32.19
CA LYS A 449 -13.20 -13.88 31.71
C LYS A 449 -12.19 -14.85 32.31
N LEU A 450 -10.92 -14.47 32.38
CA LEU A 450 -9.86 -15.28 33.01
C LEU A 450 -10.11 -15.46 34.51
N ALA A 451 -10.55 -14.41 35.21
CA ALA A 451 -10.93 -14.48 36.62
C ALA A 451 -12.16 -15.36 36.88
N ALA A 452 -13.11 -15.42 35.94
CA ALA A 452 -14.25 -16.34 36.04
C ALA A 452 -13.84 -17.80 35.80
N GLN A 453 -12.95 -18.05 34.83
CA GLN A 453 -12.43 -19.39 34.53
C GLN A 453 -11.59 -19.97 35.68
N SER A 454 -10.79 -19.14 36.36
CA SER A 454 -9.99 -19.60 37.51
C SER A 454 -10.84 -20.00 38.72
N LYS A 455 -12.03 -19.41 38.89
CA LYS A 455 -12.99 -19.80 39.95
C LYS A 455 -13.75 -21.08 39.65
N SER A 456 -13.73 -21.54 38.40
CA SER A 456 -14.45 -22.75 37.94
C SER A 456 -13.59 -24.01 37.89
N LYS A 457 -12.26 -23.86 38.07
CA LYS A 457 -11.30 -24.94 38.28
C LYS A 457 -11.08 -25.15 39.78
#